data_AF-A0AAV2IGC6-F1
#
_entry.id   AF-A0AAV2IGC6-F1
#
_cell.length_a   1.000
_cell.length_b   1.000
_cell.length_c   1.000
_cell.angle_alpha   90.00
_cell.angle_beta   90.00
_cell.angle_gamma   90.00
#
_symmetry.space_group_name_H-M   'P 1'
#
loop_
_entity.id
_entity.type
_entity.pdbx_description
1 polymer ?
#
loop_
_entity_poly.entity_id
_entity_poly.type
_entity_poly.pdbx_seq_one_letter_code
_entity_poly.pdbx_strand_id
1 'polypeptide(L)' 'TDLDECAGDFSNECDGNCSNTQGSYTCVCGSGYKLSSDGHTCQDIDECQQATSGCQQKCNNEVGSFSCSC' A
#
# COMPACT_ATOMS: atom_id res chain seq x y z
N THR A 1 28.72 -4.09 1.49
CA THR A 1 27.98 -3.98 0.23
C THR A 1 26.54 -4.23 0.55
N ASP A 2 25.63 -3.48 -0.04
CA ASP A 2 24.19 -3.67 0.14
C ASP A 2 23.75 -4.96 -0.57
N LEU A 3 22.91 -5.76 0.07
CA LEU A 3 22.36 -6.99 -0.51
C LEU A 3 20.95 -6.66 -0.98
N ASP A 4 20.66 -6.88 -2.26
CA ASP A 4 19.30 -6.66 -2.76
C ASP A 4 18.40 -7.80 -2.31
N GLU A 5 17.69 -7.62 -1.20
CA GLU A 5 16.76 -8.64 -0.69
C GLU A 5 15.53 -8.80 -1.61
N CYS A 6 15.22 -7.79 -2.43
CA CYS A 6 14.14 -7.84 -3.42
C CYS A 6 14.50 -8.67 -4.66
N ALA A 7 15.79 -8.95 -4.90
CA ALA A 7 16.23 -9.87 -5.95
C ALA A 7 16.23 -11.35 -5.50
N GLY A 8 15.86 -11.63 -4.25
CA GLY A 8 15.79 -12.97 -3.66
C GLY A 8 14.39 -13.40 -3.22
N ASP A 9 14.32 -14.31 -2.26
CA ASP A 9 13.06 -14.85 -1.72
C ASP A 9 12.18 -13.80 -1.02
N PHE A 10 12.79 -12.75 -0.43
CA PHE A 10 12.08 -11.71 0.31
C PHE A 10 11.16 -10.83 -0.55
N SER A 11 11.26 -10.91 -1.88
CA SER A 11 10.30 -10.25 -2.77
C SER A 11 8.88 -10.78 -2.63
N ASN A 12 8.70 -12.05 -2.23
CA ASN A 12 7.36 -12.66 -2.10
C ASN A 12 6.74 -12.43 -0.72
N GLU A 13 7.49 -11.84 0.23
CA GLU A 13 6.98 -11.51 1.56
C GLU A 13 6.13 -10.22 1.52
N CYS A 14 6.29 -9.38 0.50
CA CYS A 14 5.51 -8.16 0.32
C CYS A 14 4.23 -8.45 -0.49
N ASP A 15 3.07 -8.00 0.00
CA ASP A 15 1.84 -7.98 -0.80
C ASP A 15 1.94 -6.98 -1.97
N GLY A 16 2.77 -5.95 -1.80
CA GLY A 16 3.04 -4.90 -2.78
C GLY A 16 4.37 -5.08 -3.52
N ASN A 17 5.05 -3.95 -3.76
CA ASN A 17 6.38 -3.95 -4.35
C ASN A 17 7.45 -4.04 -3.26
N CYS A 18 8.55 -4.73 -3.52
CA CYS A 18 9.73 -4.67 -2.67
C CYS A 18 10.66 -3.54 -3.13
N SER A 19 11.10 -2.69 -2.21
CA SER A 19 12.11 -1.66 -2.44
C SER A 19 13.33 -1.93 -1.58
N ASN A 20 14.45 -2.23 -2.23
CA ASN A 20 15.72 -2.42 -1.55
C ASN A 20 16.24 -1.07 -1.01
N THR A 21 16.73 -1.06 0.23
CA THR A 21 17.30 0.13 0.88
C THR A 21 18.67 -0.19 1.45
N GLN A 22 19.50 0.81 1.73
CA GLN A 22 20.85 0.54 2.20
C GLN A 22 20.82 -0.11 3.61
N GLY A 23 21.10 -1.41 3.69
CA GLY A 23 21.15 -2.21 4.92
C GLY A 23 19.85 -2.94 5.28
N SER A 24 18.79 -2.88 4.47
CA SER A 24 17.52 -3.61 4.63
C SER A 24 16.64 -3.43 3.39
N TYR A 25 15.50 -4.10 3.31
CA TYR A 25 14.44 -3.79 2.35
C TYR A 25 13.21 -3.17 3.04
N THR A 26 12.33 -2.58 2.24
CA THR A 26 11.01 -2.12 2.67
C THR A 26 9.96 -2.48 1.63
N CYS A 27 8.78 -2.91 2.06
CA CYS A 27 7.65 -3.13 1.17
C CYS A 27 6.95 -1.79 0.89
N VAL A 28 6.62 -1.55 -0.37
CA VAL A 28 5.96 -0.35 -0.87
C VAL A 28 4.64 -0.76 -1.50
N CYS A 29 3.56 -0.25 -0.93
CA CYS A 29 2.23 -0.45 -1.48
C CYS A 29 1.94 0.52 -2.61
N GLY A 30 1.12 0.09 -3.57
CA GLY A 30 0.66 0.96 -4.66
C GLY A 30 -0.28 2.07 -4.17
N SER A 31 -0.61 3.00 -5.07
CA SER A 31 -1.63 4.01 -4.81
C SER A 31 -2.95 3.37 -4.36
N GLY A 32 -3.61 3.96 -3.36
CA GLY A 32 -4.82 3.39 -2.75
C GLY A 32 -4.54 2.36 -1.64
N TYR A 33 -3.27 2.07 -1.33
CA TYR A 33 -2.90 1.14 -0.27
C TYR A 33 -1.85 1.73 0.67
N LYS A 34 -1.94 1.37 1.94
CA LYS A 34 -0.98 1.72 2.99
C LYS A 34 -0.29 0.45 3.48
N LEU A 35 0.99 0.60 3.82
CA LEU A 35 1.72 -0.47 4.47
C LEU A 35 1.17 -0.68 5.88
N SER A 36 0.80 -1.90 6.19
CA SER A 36 0.33 -2.30 7.51
C SER A 36 1.49 -2.34 8.51
N SER A 37 1.16 -2.45 9.80
CA SER A 37 2.13 -2.41 10.91
C SER A 37 3.14 -3.57 10.91
N ASP A 38 2.83 -4.65 10.20
CA ASP A 38 3.72 -5.79 9.95
C ASP A 38 4.80 -5.49 8.91
N GLY A 39 4.68 -4.39 8.16
CA GLY A 39 5.69 -3.97 7.19
C GLY A 39 5.68 -4.75 5.87
N HIS A 40 4.70 -5.64 5.68
CA HIS A 40 4.61 -6.55 4.53
C HIS A 40 3.24 -6.50 3.82
N THR A 41 2.16 -6.46 4.60
CA THR A 41 0.79 -6.45 4.11
C THR A 41 0.39 -5.06 3.60
N CYS A 42 -0.26 -5.01 2.44
CA CYS A 42 -0.82 -3.78 1.88
C CYS A 42 -2.32 -3.71 2.19
N GLN A 43 -2.67 -2.82 3.12
CA GLN A 43 -4.06 -2.57 3.46
C GLN A 43 -4.62 -1.45 2.60
N ASP A 44 -5.83 -1.67 2.11
CA ASP A 44 -6.58 -0.65 1.39
C ASP A 44 -6.73 0.64 2.23
N ILE A 45 -6.56 1.78 1.58
CA ILE A 45 -6.74 3.09 2.19
C ILE A 45 -8.20 3.45 2.06
N ASP A 46 -8.92 3.49 3.18
CA ASP A 46 -10.28 4.01 3.19
C ASP A 46 -10.30 5.54 2.98
N GLU A 47 -10.40 5.99 1.72
CA GLU A 47 -10.42 7.43 1.41
C GLU A 47 -11.70 8.11 1.91
N CYS A 48 -12.75 7.34 2.21
CA CYS A 48 -13.97 7.83 2.82
C CYS A 48 -13.75 8.18 4.30
N GLN A 49 -13.00 7.35 5.04
CA GLN A 49 -12.63 7.64 6.43
C GLN A 49 -11.52 8.67 6.56
N GLN A 50 -10.58 8.71 5.62
CA GLN A 50 -9.51 9.71 5.63
C GLN A 50 -9.95 11.09 5.11
N ALA A 51 -11.20 11.21 4.64
CA ALA A 51 -11.75 12.41 4.01
C ALA A 51 -10.88 12.93 2.83
N THR A 52 -10.11 12.03 2.20
CA THR A 52 -9.26 12.29 1.04
C THR A 52 -9.99 12.00 -0.28
N SER A 53 -11.15 11.34 -0.23
CA SER A 53 -11.94 11.00 -1.42
C SER A 53 -12.43 12.21 -2.22
N GLY A 54 -12.58 13.38 -1.60
CA GLY A 54 -13.11 14.57 -2.27
C GLY A 54 -14.55 14.42 -2.78
N CYS A 55 -15.26 13.36 -2.38
CA CYS A 55 -16.66 13.17 -2.73
C CYS A 55 -17.54 14.24 -2.07
N GLN A 56 -18.48 14.81 -2.84
CA GLN A 56 -19.43 15.81 -2.32
C GLN A 56 -20.62 15.18 -1.59
N GLN A 57 -20.96 13.94 -1.94
CA GLN A 57 -22.13 13.23 -1.44
C GLN A 57 -21.70 11.93 -0.75
N LYS A 58 -22.10 10.76 -1.28
CA LYS A 58 -21.77 9.48 -0.69
C LYS A 58 -20.44 8.95 -1.23
N CYS A 59 -19.57 8.55 -0.32
CA CYS A 59 -18.31 7.87 -0.63
C CYS A 59 -18.47 6.38 -0.32
N ASN A 60 -18.07 5.53 -1.26
CA ASN A 60 -17.97 4.09 -1.06
C ASN A 60 -16.52 3.69 -1.26
N ASN A 61 -15.93 3.08 -0.23
CA ASN A 61 -14.57 2.58 -0.30
C ASN A 61 -14.56 1.24 -1.07
N GLU A 62 -13.67 1.12 -2.04
CA GLU A 62 -13.47 -0.08 -2.87
C GLU A 62 -12.02 -0.56 -2.70
N VAL A 63 -11.73 -1.83 -2.97
CA VAL A 63 -10.36 -2.34 -2.75
C VAL A 63 -9.42 -1.74 -3.81
N GLY A 64 -8.54 -0.84 -3.37
CA GLY A 64 -7.56 -0.10 -4.16
C GLY A 64 -8.02 1.23 -4.72
N SER A 65 -9.25 1.67 -4.43
CA SER A 65 -9.83 2.94 -4.90
C SER A 65 -11.10 3.28 -4.13
N PHE A 66 -11.67 4.45 -4.35
CA PHE A 66 -13.03 4.77 -3.90
C PHE A 66 -13.95 5.08 -5.07
N SER A 67 -15.26 4.98 -4.84
CA SER A 67 -16.30 5.45 -5.75
C SER A 67 -17.23 6.44 -5.06
N CYS A 68 -17.50 7.58 -5.72
CA CYS A 68 -18.49 8.54 -5.27
C CYS A 68 -19.85 8.20 -5.91
N SER A 69 -20.89 8.15 -5.09
CA SER A 69 -22.29 8.04 -5.53
C SER A 69 -23.10 9.25 -5.06
N CYS A 70 -24.11 9.62 -5.83
CA CYS A 70 -25.08 10.65 -5.49
C CYS A 70 -26.15 10.08 -4.54
#